data_AF-A0A3N5W1V4-F1
#
_entry.id   AF-A0A3N5W1V4-F1
#
_cell.length_a   1.000
_cell.length_b   1.000
_cell.length_c   1.000
_cell.angle_alpha   90.00
_cell.angle_beta   90.00
_cell.angle_gamma   90.00
#
_symmetry.space_group_name_H-M   'P 1'
#
loop_
_entity.id
_entity.type
_entity.pdbx_description
1 polymer ?
#
loop_
_entity_poly.entity_id
_entity_poly.type
_entity_poly.pdbx_seq_one_letter_code
_entity_poly.pdbx_strand_id
1 'polypeptide(L)'
;MRTVTWTDRNGCKHRSLVRDTDPDDAAPQGILQDPPDLERMDWDAVKRDLHNALVDAGLYSWREVQGQGDGLRGALLSATRKRLIALYREVDNDPSGKDRI
;
A
#
# COMPACT_ATOMS: atom_id res chain seq x y z
N MET A 1 -7.71 9.17 23.33
CA MET A 1 -7.52 9.22 21.87
C MET A 1 -8.03 7.93 21.31
N ARG A 2 -8.79 7.98 20.22
CA ARG A 2 -9.36 6.80 19.57
C ARG A 2 -9.04 6.80 18.08
N THR A 3 -8.97 5.61 17.50
CA THR A 3 -8.78 5.43 16.06
C THR A 3 -10.12 5.53 15.34
N VAL A 4 -10.16 6.28 14.24
CA VAL A 4 -11.29 6.32 13.30
C VAL A 4 -10.78 6.04 11.89
N THR A 5 -11.48 5.17 11.17
CA THR A 5 -11.25 4.93 9.74
C THR A 5 -12.30 5.70 8.94
N TRP A 6 -11.87 6.42 7.92
CA TRP A 6 -12.76 7.19 7.05
C TRP A 6 -12.34 7.02 5.59
N THR A 7 -13.22 7.42 4.66
CA THR A 7 -12.98 7.34 3.22
C THR A 7 -13.03 8.73 2.64
N ASP A 8 -12.02 9.12 1.85
CA ASP A 8 -12.00 10.41 1.19
C ASP A 8 -12.95 10.47 -0.03
N ARG A 9 -12.97 11.63 -0.70
CA ARG A 9 -13.76 11.84 -1.92
C ARG A 9 -13.34 10.96 -3.11
N ASN A 10 -12.13 10.42 -3.10
CA ASN A 10 -11.59 9.57 -4.16
C ASN A 10 -11.82 8.08 -3.87
N GLY A 11 -12.36 7.72 -2.69
CA GLY A 11 -12.55 6.34 -2.27
C GLY A 11 -11.35 5.75 -1.53
N CYS A 12 -10.32 6.54 -1.22
CA CYS A 12 -9.16 6.13 -0.45
C CYS A 12 -9.53 6.00 1.03
N LYS A 13 -9.13 4.89 1.66
CA LYS A 13 -9.33 4.69 3.10
C LYS A 13 -8.17 5.27 3.87
N HIS A 14 -8.51 6.04 4.89
CA HIS A 14 -7.58 6.70 5.78
C HIS A 14 -7.83 6.27 7.22
N ARG A 15 -6.81 6.39 8.05
CA ARG A 15 -6.92 6.14 9.49
C ARG A 15 -6.40 7.36 10.24
N SER A 16 -7.20 7.88 11.18
CA SER A 16 -6.80 9.02 12.01
C SER A 16 -6.95 8.72 13.51
N LEU A 17 -6.13 9.36 14.33
CA LEU A 17 -6.34 9.49 15.77
C LEU A 17 -7.08 10.79 16.07
N VAL A 18 -8.23 10.67 16.71
CA VAL A 18 -9.05 11.79 17.19
C VAL A 18 -9.19 11.73 18.71
N ARG A 19 -9.59 12.85 19.35
CA ARG A 19 -9.87 12.84 20.78
C ARG A 19 -11.11 12.00 21.06
N ASP A 20 -11.22 11.48 22.27
CA ASP A 20 -12.35 10.62 22.63
C ASP A 20 -13.68 11.39 22.64
N THR A 21 -13.61 12.71 22.80
CA THR A 21 -14.74 13.63 22.81
C THR A 21 -15.13 14.15 21.43
N ASP A 22 -14.25 14.02 20.43
CA ASP A 22 -14.50 14.57 19.09
C ASP A 22 -15.42 13.61 18.32
N PRO A 23 -16.35 14.14 17.51
CA PRO A 23 -17.20 13.33 16.64
C PRO A 23 -16.41 12.63 15.53
N ASP A 24 -16.96 11.57 14.93
CA ASP A 24 -16.30 10.79 13.87
C ASP A 24 -16.02 11.60 12.59
N ASP A 25 -16.86 12.59 12.30
CA ASP A 25 -16.70 13.47 11.14
C ASP A 25 -15.52 14.45 11.28
N ALA A 26 -14.91 14.55 12.47
CA ALA A 26 -13.65 15.24 12.70
C ALA A 26 -12.41 14.39 12.33
N ALA A 27 -12.60 13.14 11.88
CA ALA A 27 -11.48 12.25 11.52
C ALA A 27 -10.53 12.81 10.44
N PRO A 28 -10.99 13.52 9.39
CA PRO A 28 -10.10 14.17 8.41
C PRO A 28 -9.17 15.24 9.01
N GLN A 29 -9.48 15.75 10.20
CA GLN A 29 -8.70 16.76 10.91
C GLN A 29 -7.89 16.17 12.09
N GLY A 30 -7.98 14.85 12.31
CA GLY A 30 -7.19 14.15 13.31
C GLY A 30 -5.72 13.96 12.90
N ILE A 31 -4.94 13.32 13.78
CA ILE A 31 -3.54 12.95 13.47
C ILE A 31 -3.57 11.75 12.53
N LEU A 32 -2.96 11.86 11.35
CA LEU A 32 -3.06 10.84 10.32
C LEU A 32 -2.15 9.65 10.66
N GLN A 33 -2.66 8.43 10.45
CA GLN A 33 -1.98 7.15 10.67
C GLN A 33 -2.09 6.28 9.41
N ASP A 34 -1.72 6.86 8.28
CA ASP A 34 -1.84 6.22 6.98
C ASP A 34 -0.67 5.28 6.66
N PRO A 35 -0.85 4.35 5.71
CA PRO A 35 0.28 3.68 5.08
C PRO A 35 1.22 4.71 4.43
N PRO A 36 2.47 4.33 4.17
CA PRO A 36 3.37 5.21 3.44
C PRO A 36 2.81 5.53 2.04
N ASP A 37 3.17 6.70 1.52
CA ASP A 37 2.78 7.13 0.18
C ASP A 37 3.32 6.18 -0.90
N LEU A 38 2.40 5.46 -1.55
CA LEU A 38 2.73 4.46 -2.57
C LEU A 38 3.31 5.09 -3.85
N GLU A 39 3.14 6.38 -4.09
CA GLU A 39 3.77 7.09 -5.22
C GLU A 39 5.29 7.13 -5.09
N ARG A 40 5.83 6.95 -3.88
CA ARG A 40 7.27 6.83 -3.62
C ARG A 40 7.86 5.49 -4.02
N MET A 41 7.04 4.50 -4.39
CA MET A 41 7.55 3.22 -4.88
C MET A 41 8.23 3.39 -6.24
N ASP A 42 9.36 2.69 -6.45
CA ASP A 42 9.98 2.54 -7.78
C ASP A 42 9.11 1.64 -8.67
N TRP A 43 8.07 2.24 -9.26
CA TRP A 43 7.08 1.57 -10.08
C TRP A 43 7.67 0.97 -11.36
N ASP A 44 8.73 1.55 -11.91
CA ASP A 44 9.37 1.01 -13.11
C ASP A 44 10.10 -0.29 -12.80
N ALA A 45 10.75 -0.38 -11.63
CA ALA A 45 11.30 -1.65 -11.20
C ALA A 45 10.22 -2.66 -10.79
N VAL A 46 9.09 -2.23 -10.22
CA VAL A 46 7.93 -3.13 -9.99
C VAL A 46 7.42 -3.72 -11.31
N LYS A 47 7.23 -2.90 -12.36
CA LYS A 47 6.79 -3.37 -13.68
C LYS A 47 7.74 -4.41 -14.26
N ARG A 48 9.05 -4.17 -14.17
CA ARG A 48 10.08 -5.10 -14.66
C ARG A 48 10.05 -6.42 -13.90
N ASP A 49 10.01 -6.37 -12.57
CA ASP A 49 10.00 -7.58 -11.74
C ASP A 49 8.69 -8.37 -11.93
N LEU A 50 7.57 -7.69 -12.09
CA LEU A 50 6.28 -8.31 -12.41
C LEU A 50 6.32 -9.01 -13.77
N HIS A 51 6.85 -8.35 -14.80
CA HIS A 51 6.99 -8.94 -16.12
C HIS A 51 7.81 -10.23 -16.07
N ASN A 52 8.98 -10.20 -15.42
CA ASN A 52 9.83 -11.37 -15.26
C ASN A 52 9.10 -12.49 -14.50
N ALA A 53 8.42 -12.17 -13.40
CA ALA A 53 7.71 -13.16 -12.61
C ALA A 53 6.53 -13.80 -13.36
N LEU A 54 5.85 -13.06 -14.24
CA LEU A 54 4.80 -13.61 -15.11
C LEU A 54 5.38 -14.57 -16.15
N VAL A 55 6.53 -14.22 -16.75
CA VAL A 55 7.25 -15.09 -17.70
C VAL A 55 7.73 -16.36 -17.00
N ASP A 56 8.37 -16.24 -15.83
CA ASP A 56 8.86 -17.38 -15.05
C ASP A 56 7.73 -18.31 -14.60
N ALA A 57 6.53 -17.77 -14.35
CA ALA A 57 5.33 -18.54 -14.02
C ALA A 57 4.62 -19.16 -15.24
N GLY A 58 5.02 -18.82 -16.47
CA GLY A 58 4.36 -19.29 -17.68
C GLY A 58 2.98 -18.67 -17.92
N LEU A 59 2.77 -17.44 -17.45
CA LEU A 59 1.49 -16.72 -17.54
C LEU A 59 1.48 -15.77 -18.74
N TYR A 60 1.20 -16.31 -19.93
CA TYR A 60 1.22 -15.56 -21.19
C TYR A 60 -0.18 -15.20 -21.69
N SER A 61 -1.21 -15.82 -21.12
CA SER A 61 -2.59 -15.71 -21.57
C SER A 61 -3.59 -15.75 -20.42
N TRP A 62 -4.80 -15.25 -20.69
CA TRP A 62 -5.91 -15.30 -19.74
C TRP A 62 -6.25 -16.72 -19.28
N ARG A 63 -6.15 -17.70 -20.19
CA ARG A 63 -6.41 -19.12 -19.88
C ARG A 63 -5.43 -19.65 -18.83
N GLU A 64 -4.15 -19.31 -18.95
CA GLU A 64 -3.11 -19.73 -17.99
C GLU A 64 -3.33 -19.06 -16.64
N VAL A 65 -3.68 -17.78 -16.61
CA VAL A 65 -4.03 -17.04 -15.39
C VAL A 65 -5.22 -17.69 -14.67
N GLN A 66 -6.26 -18.10 -15.40
CA GLN A 66 -7.40 -18.80 -14.80
C GLN A 66 -7.08 -20.23 -14.34
N GLY A 67 -6.21 -20.93 -15.07
CA GLY A 67 -5.83 -22.31 -14.77
C GLY A 67 -4.84 -22.46 -13.61
N GLN A 68 -4.02 -21.43 -13.34
CA GLN A 68 -3.01 -21.41 -12.29
C GLN A 68 -3.39 -20.38 -11.22
N GLY A 69 -4.32 -20.76 -10.33
CA GLY A 69 -4.92 -19.85 -9.34
C GLY A 69 -3.94 -19.06 -8.47
N ASP A 70 -2.75 -19.59 -8.19
CA ASP A 70 -1.75 -18.92 -7.35
C ASP A 70 -0.61 -18.25 -8.12
N GLY A 71 -0.45 -18.52 -9.43
CA GLY A 71 0.69 -18.02 -10.22
C GLY A 71 0.70 -16.48 -10.30
N LEU A 72 -0.47 -15.90 -10.63
CA LEU A 72 -0.62 -14.45 -10.73
C LEU A 72 -0.41 -13.76 -9.38
N ARG A 73 -0.96 -14.34 -8.31
CA ARG A 73 -0.81 -13.81 -6.94
C ARG A 73 0.66 -13.83 -6.52
N GLY A 74 1.35 -14.94 -6.79
CA GLY A 74 2.79 -15.08 -6.52
C GLY A 74 3.61 -14.02 -7.25
N ALA A 75 3.34 -13.82 -8.55
CA ALA A 75 4.04 -12.83 -9.36
C ALA A 75 3.83 -11.41 -8.81
N LEU A 76 2.59 -11.00 -8.53
CA LEU A 76 2.27 -9.70 -7.94
C LEU A 76 2.96 -9.47 -6.59
N LEU A 77 2.90 -10.46 -5.70
CA LEU A 77 3.55 -10.37 -4.39
C LEU A 77 5.06 -10.27 -4.52
N SER A 78 5.67 -11.05 -5.40
CA SER A 78 7.12 -11.03 -5.61
C SER A 78 7.62 -9.66 -6.09
N ALA A 79 6.89 -9.02 -7.00
CA ALA A 79 7.28 -7.74 -7.60
C ALA A 79 7.14 -6.55 -6.63
N THR A 80 6.15 -6.59 -5.75
CA THR A 80 5.76 -5.44 -4.91
C THR A 80 6.29 -5.53 -3.48
N ARG A 81 6.34 -6.73 -2.89
CA ARG A 81 6.55 -6.92 -1.45
C ARG A 81 7.85 -6.31 -0.93
N LYS A 82 8.97 -6.54 -1.62
CA LYS A 82 10.29 -6.05 -1.17
C LYS A 82 10.33 -4.52 -1.07
N ARG A 83 9.73 -3.84 -2.05
CA ARG A 83 9.71 -2.37 -2.13
C ARG A 83 8.73 -1.77 -1.13
N LEU A 84 7.55 -2.36 -0.98
CA LEU A 84 6.60 -1.91 0.04
C LEU A 84 7.20 -2.01 1.45
N ILE A 85 7.87 -3.13 1.77
CA ILE A 85 8.56 -3.28 3.06
C ILE A 85 9.67 -2.24 3.24
N ALA A 86 10.44 -1.94 2.17
CA ALA A 86 11.46 -0.91 2.23
C ALA A 86 10.86 0.47 2.53
N LEU A 87 9.73 0.79 1.89
CA LEU A 87 9.03 2.06 2.09
C LEU A 87 8.53 2.23 3.54
N TYR A 88 7.97 1.19 4.14
CA TYR A 88 7.63 1.20 5.58
C TYR A 88 8.85 1.45 6.47
N ARG A 89 9.98 0.80 6.16
CA ARG A 89 11.23 0.97 6.92
C ARG A 89 11.79 2.39 6.78
N GLU A 90 11.65 3.02 5.62
CA GLU A 90 12.08 4.40 5.42
C GLU A 90 11.27 5.37 6.28
N VAL A 91 9.94 5.22 6.32
CA VAL A 91 9.07 6.06 7.17
C VAL A 91 9.39 5.88 8.66
N ASP A 92 9.70 4.66 9.11
CA ASP A 92 10.09 4.43 10.50
C ASP A 92 11.47 4.98 10.86
N ASN A 93 12.40 5.07 9.89
CA ASN A 93 13.77 5.52 10.11
C ASN A 93 13.98 7.01 9.80
N ASP A 94 12.99 7.74 9.28
CA ASP A 94 13.10 9.17 9.03
C ASP A 94 12.83 9.97 10.32
N PRO A 95 13.86 10.57 10.96
CA PRO A 95 13.71 11.32 12.20
C PRO A 95 13.00 12.67 12.00
N SER A 96 12.74 13.09 10.75
CA SER A 96 12.12 14.38 10.46
C SER A 96 10.61 14.38 10.64
N GLY A 97 9.97 13.21 10.81
CA GLY A 97 8.55 13.10 11.21
C GLY A 97 7.56 13.86 10.35
N LYS A 98 7.94 14.28 9.13
CA LYS A 98 7.09 15.10 8.25
C LYS A 98 5.87 14.35 7.73
N ASP A 99 5.89 13.01 7.84
CA ASP A 99 4.77 12.13 7.53
C ASP A 99 4.11 11.54 8.80
N ARG A 100 4.47 12.01 10.01
CA ARG A 100 3.92 11.55 11.30
C ARG A 100 2.88 12.51 11.92
N ILE A 101 2.32 13.45 11.16
CA ILE A 101 1.37 14.45 11.67
C ILE A 101 0.10 14.46 10.81
#